data_AF-A0A954TP00-F1
#
_entry.id   AF-A0A954TP00-F1
#
_cell.length_a   1.000
_cell.length_b   1.000
_cell.length_c   1.000
_cell.angle_alpha   90.00
_cell.angle_beta   90.00
_cell.angle_gamma   90.00
#
_symmetry.space_group_name_H-M   'P 1'
#
loop_
_entity.id
_entity.type
_entity.pdbx_description
1 polymer ?
#
loop_
_entity_poly.entity_id
_entity_poly.type
_entity_poly.pdbx_seq_one_letter_code
_entity_poly.pdbx_strand_id
1 'polypeptide(L)'
;MAYEVDQNAVNVIYPVRIRSDAGAAIDDLVYNSVGLSIDYLPAGASVWVSIPLVTAVLGVWTEGGFIAMPGGDGWYEIGMPNAAIIADKTTLVRVKTSGNGYRYGDIAATACCEVDVPAVDNSADPLGLSDAMNEPRSATIDGQSVTNRSINELIAGDRYQNAKQAKGPGFGIALTRLRPGSGVGE
;
A
#
# COMPACT_ATOMS: atom_id res chain seq x y z
N MET A 1 -25.93 9.44 8.30
CA MET A 1 -25.16 8.39 7.63
C MET A 1 -23.77 8.96 7.54
N ALA A 2 -22.82 8.39 8.28
CA ALA A 2 -21.47 8.92 8.35
C ALA A 2 -20.80 8.78 6.98
N TYR A 3 -19.99 9.77 6.60
CA TYR A 3 -19.09 9.61 5.47
C TYR A 3 -17.85 8.85 5.95
N GLU A 4 -17.65 7.64 5.43
CA GLU A 4 -16.53 6.79 5.83
C GLU A 4 -15.28 7.12 5.01
N VAL A 5 -14.15 7.26 5.71
CA VAL A 5 -12.83 7.45 5.11
C VAL A 5 -11.83 6.52 5.79
N ASP A 6 -10.74 6.20 5.09
CA ASP A 6 -9.62 5.51 5.71
C ASP A 6 -9.07 6.32 6.90
N GLN A 7 -8.72 5.62 7.98
CA GLN A 7 -8.16 6.24 9.18
C GLN A 7 -6.84 7.00 8.97
N ASN A 8 -6.11 6.67 7.90
CA ASN A 8 -4.88 7.34 7.48
C ASN A 8 -5.11 8.22 6.23
N ALA A 9 -6.36 8.47 5.85
CA ALA A 9 -6.68 9.30 4.70
C ALA A 9 -6.10 10.70 4.89
N VAL A 10 -5.28 11.10 3.93
CA VAL A 10 -4.89 12.49 3.70
C VAL A 10 -5.63 13.01 2.49
N ASN A 11 -5.78 14.33 2.40
CA ASN A 11 -6.36 14.99 1.24
C ASN A 11 -7.82 14.57 0.96
N VAL A 12 -8.64 14.53 2.02
CA VAL A 12 -10.05 14.13 1.94
C VAL A 12 -10.90 15.22 1.29
N ILE A 13 -11.60 14.86 0.22
CA ILE A 13 -12.70 15.65 -0.34
C ILE A 13 -14.00 15.14 0.29
N TYR A 14 -14.73 16.04 0.94
CA TYR A 14 -15.99 15.75 1.60
C TYR A 14 -17.16 16.33 0.80
N PRO A 15 -18.07 15.50 0.28
CA PRO A 15 -19.29 15.97 -0.35
C PRO A 15 -20.28 16.45 0.72
N VAL A 16 -20.80 17.67 0.57
CA VAL A 16 -21.82 18.23 1.44
C VAL A 16 -23.02 18.68 0.63
N ARG A 17 -24.22 18.48 1.18
CA ARG A 17 -25.46 19.04 0.62
C ARG A 17 -25.95 20.19 1.48
N ILE A 18 -26.07 21.38 0.88
CA ILE A 18 -26.49 22.62 1.53
C ILE A 18 -27.90 22.98 1.05
N ARG A 19 -28.80 23.13 2.01
CA ARG A 19 -30.20 23.49 1.78
C ARG A 19 -30.63 24.58 2.75
N SER A 20 -31.60 25.39 2.33
CA SER A 20 -32.25 26.36 3.21
C SER A 20 -33.06 25.66 4.30
N ASP A 21 -33.49 26.43 5.29
CA ASP A 21 -34.37 25.94 6.35
C ASP A 21 -35.75 25.51 5.82
N ALA A 22 -36.14 26.02 4.65
CA ALA A 22 -37.32 25.56 3.90
C ALA A 22 -37.06 24.28 3.06
N GLY A 23 -35.83 23.74 3.08
CA GLY A 23 -35.44 22.52 2.38
C GLY A 23 -35.08 22.68 0.91
N ALA A 24 -35.06 23.91 0.38
CA ALA A 24 -34.65 24.20 -0.99
C ALA A 24 -33.12 24.11 -1.13
N ALA A 25 -32.64 23.59 -2.26
CA ALA A 25 -31.22 23.63 -2.60
C ALA A 25 -30.72 25.09 -2.68
N ILE A 26 -29.48 25.32 -2.25
CA ILE A 26 -28.78 26.59 -2.43
C ILE A 26 -27.61 26.32 -3.38
N ASP A 27 -27.66 26.85 -4.59
CA ASP A 27 -26.75 26.49 -5.70
C ASP A 27 -25.77 27.60 -6.12
N ASP A 28 -25.87 28.77 -5.48
CA ASP A 28 -25.12 29.98 -5.83
C ASP A 28 -24.04 30.34 -4.79
N LEU A 29 -23.68 29.40 -3.90
CA LEU A 29 -22.63 29.64 -2.93
C LEU A 29 -21.26 29.53 -3.58
N VAL A 30 -20.39 30.46 -3.22
CA VAL A 30 -18.95 30.44 -3.51
C VAL A 30 -18.19 30.54 -2.20
N TYR A 31 -16.87 30.27 -2.23
CA TYR A 31 -16.04 30.18 -1.03
C TYR A 31 -16.09 31.43 -0.11
N ASN A 32 -16.39 32.60 -0.67
CA ASN A 32 -16.51 33.88 0.05
C ASN A 32 -17.94 34.42 0.14
N SER A 33 -18.97 33.58 -0.07
CA SER A 33 -20.36 33.99 0.11
C SER A 33 -20.61 34.49 1.52
N VAL A 34 -21.30 35.63 1.64
CA VAL A 34 -21.58 36.25 2.94
C VAL A 34 -22.41 35.30 3.81
N GLY A 35 -21.95 35.08 5.04
CA GLY A 35 -22.62 34.21 6.01
C GLY A 35 -22.41 32.72 5.77
N LEU A 36 -21.62 32.33 4.76
CA LEU A 36 -21.11 30.96 4.63
C LEU A 36 -20.01 30.73 5.66
N SER A 37 -20.18 29.71 6.49
CA SER A 37 -19.12 29.20 7.36
C SER A 37 -19.19 27.69 7.44
N ILE A 38 -18.03 27.04 7.36
CA ILE A 38 -17.89 25.60 7.52
C ILE A 38 -16.88 25.39 8.65
N ASP A 39 -17.30 24.63 9.65
CA ASP A 39 -16.46 24.32 10.80
C ASP A 39 -16.44 22.81 11.04
N TYR A 40 -15.37 22.32 11.65
CA TYR A 40 -15.27 20.94 12.12
C TYR A 40 -14.98 20.89 13.61
N LEU A 41 -15.43 19.81 14.26
CA LEU A 41 -15.13 19.50 15.65
C LEU A 41 -14.40 18.15 15.67
N PRO A 42 -13.06 18.16 15.86
CA PRO A 42 -12.30 16.92 16.02
C PRO A 42 -12.80 16.12 17.21
N ALA A 43 -12.74 14.79 17.11
CA ALA A 43 -13.14 13.93 18.22
C ALA A 43 -12.34 14.25 19.50
N GLY A 44 -13.05 14.41 20.61
CA GLY A 44 -12.45 14.78 21.90
C GLY A 44 -12.16 16.27 22.07
N ALA A 45 -12.34 17.10 21.03
CA ALA A 45 -12.28 18.55 21.17
C ALA A 45 -13.60 19.12 21.73
N SER A 46 -13.51 20.29 22.35
CA SER A 46 -14.65 21.05 22.87
C SER A 46 -14.94 22.33 22.08
N VAL A 47 -14.10 22.65 21.10
CA VAL A 47 -14.15 23.90 20.32
C VAL A 47 -14.20 23.59 18.84
N TRP A 48 -15.16 24.20 18.15
CA TRP A 48 -15.28 24.14 16.70
C TRP A 48 -14.15 24.93 16.04
N VAL A 49 -13.52 24.34 15.04
CA VAL A 49 -12.45 24.95 14.25
C VAL A 49 -13.01 25.36 12.91
N SER A 50 -12.86 26.63 12.56
CA SER A 50 -13.34 27.15 11.28
C SER A 50 -12.38 26.80 10.15
N ILE A 51 -12.92 26.34 9.04
CA ILE A 51 -12.15 26.01 7.83
C ILE A 51 -12.00 27.29 7.00
N PRO A 52 -10.78 27.79 6.76
CA PRO A 52 -10.57 28.93 5.87
C PRO A 52 -10.91 28.52 4.44
N LEU A 53 -12.03 29.02 3.92
CA LEU A 53 -12.51 28.61 2.60
C LEU A 53 -11.72 29.29 1.48
N VAL A 54 -11.37 28.52 0.45
CA VAL A 54 -10.67 28.99 -0.74
C VAL A 54 -11.33 28.46 -2.00
N THR A 55 -11.01 29.08 -3.14
CA THR A 55 -11.42 28.54 -4.44
C THR A 55 -10.80 27.17 -4.68
N ALA A 56 -11.52 26.28 -5.34
CA ALA A 56 -11.07 24.92 -5.64
C ALA A 56 -11.27 24.57 -7.11
N VAL A 57 -10.74 23.42 -7.51
CA VAL A 57 -11.04 22.75 -8.77
C VAL A 57 -11.76 21.46 -8.43
N LEU A 58 -12.88 21.19 -9.10
CA LEU A 58 -13.71 20.01 -8.85
C LEU A 58 -12.87 18.72 -8.95
N GLY A 59 -13.00 17.84 -7.95
CA GLY A 59 -12.27 16.59 -7.84
C GLY A 59 -10.78 16.72 -7.46
N VAL A 60 -10.27 17.94 -7.25
CA VAL A 60 -8.89 18.18 -6.83
C VAL A 60 -8.89 18.66 -5.39
N TRP A 61 -8.23 17.91 -4.52
CA TRP A 61 -8.12 18.32 -3.13
C TRP A 61 -7.31 19.61 -3.01
N THR A 62 -7.88 20.57 -2.30
CA THR A 62 -7.24 21.80 -1.86
C THR A 62 -7.73 22.02 -0.43
N GLU A 63 -6.84 22.20 0.54
CA GLU A 63 -7.26 22.44 1.93
C GLU A 63 -8.19 23.65 2.01
N GLY A 64 -9.39 23.47 2.58
CA GLY A 64 -10.44 24.49 2.62
C GLY A 64 -11.08 24.81 1.26
N GLY A 65 -10.72 24.07 0.21
CA GLY A 65 -11.30 24.25 -1.12
C GLY A 65 -12.81 24.04 -1.10
N PHE A 66 -13.56 24.99 -1.66
CA PHE A 66 -15.02 24.93 -1.74
C PHE A 66 -15.49 25.19 -3.17
N ILE A 67 -16.27 24.26 -3.72
CA ILE A 67 -16.81 24.37 -5.08
C ILE A 67 -18.14 23.64 -5.21
N ALA A 68 -19.06 24.20 -6.01
CA ALA A 68 -20.32 23.55 -6.33
C ALA A 68 -20.10 22.35 -7.25
N MET A 69 -20.80 21.25 -6.96
CA MET A 69 -20.87 20.10 -7.85
C MET A 69 -21.83 20.37 -9.02
N PRO A 70 -21.57 19.79 -10.20
CA PRO A 70 -22.49 19.89 -11.33
C PRO A 70 -23.84 19.24 -10.98
N GLY A 71 -24.94 19.87 -11.37
CA GLY A 71 -26.29 19.31 -11.21
C GLY A 71 -27.29 20.16 -10.41
N GLY A 72 -26.83 21.19 -9.68
CA GLY A 72 -27.72 22.20 -9.08
C GLY A 72 -28.72 21.68 -8.04
N ASP A 73 -28.26 20.85 -7.11
CA ASP A 73 -29.08 20.29 -6.02
C ASP A 73 -28.43 20.51 -4.64
N GLY A 74 -27.71 21.62 -4.53
CA GLY A 74 -27.04 22.10 -3.34
C GLY A 74 -25.83 21.26 -2.94
N TRP A 75 -25.27 20.47 -3.85
CA TRP A 75 -24.09 19.66 -3.58
C TRP A 75 -22.80 20.45 -3.80
N TYR A 76 -21.87 20.33 -2.86
CA TYR A 76 -20.57 21.00 -2.90
C TYR A 76 -19.47 20.03 -2.47
N GLU A 77 -18.26 20.26 -2.95
CA GLU A 77 -17.04 19.63 -2.45
C GLU A 77 -16.35 20.55 -1.44
N ILE A 78 -15.91 19.97 -0.33
CA ILE A 78 -15.07 20.62 0.67
C ILE A 78 -13.77 19.84 0.80
N GLY A 79 -12.63 20.50 0.60
CA GLY A 79 -11.34 19.93 0.95
C GLY A 79 -11.13 19.99 2.47
N MET A 80 -11.26 18.86 3.14
CA MET A 80 -11.13 18.81 4.60
C MET A 80 -9.68 19.00 5.02
N PRO A 81 -9.41 19.80 6.07
CA PRO A 81 -8.10 19.85 6.71
C PRO A 81 -7.69 18.47 7.20
N ASN A 82 -6.42 18.09 7.02
CA ASN A 82 -5.93 16.79 7.49
C ASN A 82 -6.08 16.64 9.02
N ALA A 83 -6.02 17.75 9.77
CA ALA A 83 -6.28 17.78 11.20
C ALA A 83 -7.73 17.44 11.60
N ALA A 84 -8.66 17.39 10.65
CA ALA A 84 -10.02 16.94 10.85
C ALA A 84 -10.13 15.41 10.86
N ILE A 85 -9.13 14.69 10.36
CA ILE A 85 -9.14 13.23 10.29
C ILE A 85 -8.36 12.68 11.48
N ILE A 86 -9.05 11.99 12.38
CA ILE A 86 -8.45 11.34 13.54
C ILE A 86 -8.75 9.84 13.45
N ALA A 87 -7.71 9.02 13.43
CA ALA A 87 -7.83 7.57 13.32
C ALA A 87 -8.78 6.99 14.38
N ASP A 88 -9.66 6.09 13.95
CA ASP A 88 -10.69 5.42 14.73
C ASP A 88 -11.64 6.36 15.48
N LYS A 89 -11.91 7.53 14.89
CA LYS A 89 -12.80 8.53 15.46
C LYS A 89 -13.73 9.15 14.42
N THR A 90 -14.82 9.73 14.94
CA THR A 90 -15.77 10.52 14.16
C THR A 90 -15.57 12.00 14.40
N THR A 91 -15.35 12.75 13.33
CA THR A 91 -15.30 14.21 13.34
C THR A 91 -16.65 14.77 12.90
N LEU A 92 -17.18 15.74 13.65
CA LEU A 92 -18.40 16.43 13.27
C LEU A 92 -18.06 17.59 12.35
N VAL A 93 -18.89 17.80 11.34
CA VAL A 93 -18.82 18.94 10.43
C VAL A 93 -20.12 19.72 10.55
N ARG A 94 -20.04 21.05 10.50
CA ARG A 94 -21.23 21.88 10.40
C ARG A 94 -21.07 22.95 9.33
N VAL A 95 -22.18 23.27 8.69
CA VAL A 95 -22.28 24.33 7.68
C VAL A 95 -23.35 25.32 8.12
N LYS A 96 -23.09 26.59 7.90
CA LYS A 96 -24.06 27.68 8.06
C LYS A 96 -24.03 28.56 6.81
N THR A 97 -25.18 29.07 6.43
CA THR A 97 -25.36 30.06 5.37
C THR A 97 -26.14 31.25 5.90
N SER A 98 -26.16 32.35 5.15
CA SER A 98 -26.93 33.54 5.53
C SER A 98 -28.41 33.19 5.72
N GLY A 99 -28.97 33.57 6.87
CA GLY A 99 -30.39 33.36 7.19
C GLY A 99 -30.79 31.92 7.55
N ASN A 100 -29.86 30.96 7.62
CA ASN A 100 -30.15 29.57 7.99
C ASN A 100 -29.41 29.13 9.27
N GLY A 101 -29.98 28.14 9.95
CA GLY A 101 -29.33 27.46 11.08
C GLY A 101 -28.12 26.60 10.68
N TYR A 102 -27.35 26.14 11.67
CA TYR A 102 -26.30 25.16 11.43
C TYR A 102 -26.89 23.82 10.98
N ARG A 103 -26.31 23.24 9.95
CA ARG A 103 -26.56 21.88 9.49
C ARG A 103 -25.35 21.03 9.81
N TYR A 104 -25.58 19.80 10.26
CA TYR A 104 -24.54 18.92 10.78
C TYR A 104 -24.34 17.72 9.86
N GLY A 105 -23.09 17.31 9.72
CA GLY A 105 -22.65 16.06 9.11
C GLY A 105 -21.52 15.46 9.93
N ASP A 106 -21.09 14.28 9.52
CA ASP A 106 -20.10 13.50 10.24
C ASP A 106 -19.19 12.74 9.27
N ILE A 107 -17.90 12.67 9.62
CA ILE A 107 -16.87 11.92 8.92
C ILE A 107 -16.32 10.88 9.90
N ALA A 108 -16.48 9.60 9.57
CA ALA A 108 -15.94 8.49 10.36
C ALA A 108 -14.64 8.01 9.71
N ALA A 109 -13.51 8.27 10.37
CA ALA A 109 -12.21 7.78 9.95
C ALA A 109 -11.99 6.41 10.58
N THR A 110 -12.32 5.36 9.84
CA THR A 110 -12.27 3.97 10.31
C THR A 110 -11.12 3.27 9.59
N ALA A 111 -10.51 2.26 10.20
CA ALA A 111 -9.66 1.32 9.47
C ALA A 111 -10.46 0.73 8.30
N CYS A 112 -10.29 1.28 7.09
CA CYS A 112 -10.98 0.77 5.93
C CYS A 112 -10.21 -0.45 5.42
N CYS A 113 -10.99 -1.43 4.96
CA CYS A 113 -10.65 -2.82 4.75
C CYS A 113 -9.17 -3.08 4.41
N GLU A 114 -8.50 -3.83 5.30
CA GLU A 114 -7.35 -4.63 4.86
C GLU A 114 -7.88 -5.50 3.71
N VAL A 115 -7.49 -5.17 2.48
CA VAL A 115 -7.74 -6.06 1.35
C VAL A 115 -6.88 -7.28 1.63
N ASP A 116 -7.51 -8.34 2.13
CA ASP A 116 -6.94 -9.66 2.20
C ASP A 116 -6.58 -10.04 0.75
N VAL A 117 -5.35 -9.75 0.34
CA VAL A 117 -4.79 -10.31 -0.88
C VAL A 117 -4.57 -11.76 -0.52
N PRO A 118 -5.39 -12.71 -1.01
CA PRO A 118 -5.15 -14.10 -0.70
C PRO A 118 -3.72 -14.38 -1.12
N ALA A 119 -2.90 -14.87 -0.20
CA ALA A 119 -1.53 -15.22 -0.51
C ALA A 119 -1.56 -16.11 -1.74
N VAL A 120 -1.01 -15.62 -2.86
CA VAL A 120 -0.79 -16.48 -4.02
C VAL A 120 0.29 -17.45 -3.56
N ASP A 121 -0.13 -18.69 -3.32
CA ASP A 121 0.80 -19.77 -3.09
C ASP A 121 1.58 -20.01 -4.39
N ASN A 122 2.71 -19.31 -4.52
CA ASN A 122 3.65 -19.47 -5.63
C ASN A 122 4.36 -20.85 -5.60
N SER A 123 4.03 -21.75 -4.65
CA SER A 123 4.53 -23.12 -4.66
C SER A 123 3.74 -24.04 -5.59
N ALA A 124 2.54 -23.63 -6.05
CA ALA A 124 1.90 -24.31 -7.16
C ALA A 124 2.71 -24.00 -8.43
N ASP A 125 3.25 -25.03 -9.08
CA ASP A 125 3.73 -24.99 -10.47
C ASP A 125 2.55 -25.41 -11.37
N PRO A 126 1.59 -24.51 -11.68
CA PRO A 126 0.36 -24.87 -12.39
C PRO A 126 0.61 -25.35 -13.83
N LEU A 127 1.83 -25.17 -14.35
CA LEU A 127 2.19 -25.54 -15.72
C LEU A 127 3.17 -26.72 -15.78
N GLY A 128 3.58 -27.29 -14.64
CA GLY A 128 4.58 -28.36 -14.58
C GLY A 128 5.89 -27.99 -15.25
N LEU A 129 6.23 -26.69 -15.28
CA LEU A 129 7.40 -26.18 -16.01
C LEU A 129 8.71 -26.60 -15.33
N SER A 130 8.70 -26.81 -14.01
CA SER A 130 9.86 -27.26 -13.24
C SER A 130 10.29 -28.69 -13.59
N ASP A 131 9.32 -29.58 -13.85
CA ASP A 131 9.59 -30.93 -14.36
C ASP A 131 10.08 -30.87 -15.81
N ALA A 132 9.46 -30.03 -16.65
CA ALA A 132 9.83 -29.87 -18.06
C ALA A 132 11.26 -29.30 -18.26
N MET A 133 11.80 -28.57 -17.29
CA MET A 133 13.17 -28.03 -17.30
C MET A 133 14.23 -28.99 -16.74
N ASN A 134 13.82 -30.04 -16.02
CA ASN A 134 14.74 -31.02 -15.42
C ASN A 134 14.94 -32.28 -16.27
N GLU A 135 14.12 -32.50 -17.30
CA GLU A 135 14.29 -33.64 -18.20
C GLU A 135 15.37 -33.38 -19.26
N PRO A 136 16.33 -34.31 -19.45
CA PRO A 136 17.36 -34.17 -20.48
C PRO A 136 16.73 -34.26 -21.87
N ARG A 137 16.90 -33.21 -22.67
CA ARG A 137 16.41 -33.17 -24.06
C ARG A 137 17.55 -33.52 -25.01
N SER A 138 17.33 -34.52 -25.86
CA SER A 138 18.26 -34.85 -26.95
C SER A 138 17.66 -34.47 -28.30
N ALA A 139 18.46 -33.83 -29.13
CA ALA A 139 18.11 -33.53 -30.51
C ALA A 139 19.26 -33.96 -31.42
N THR A 140 18.95 -34.60 -32.54
CA THR A 140 19.95 -34.99 -33.54
C THR A 140 20.08 -33.88 -34.57
N ILE A 141 21.26 -33.28 -34.67
CA ILE A 141 21.59 -32.26 -35.66
C ILE A 141 22.74 -32.83 -36.49
N ASP A 142 22.56 -32.94 -37.81
CA ASP A 142 23.56 -33.44 -38.77
C ASP A 142 24.16 -34.82 -38.40
N GLY A 143 23.34 -35.73 -37.89
CA GLY A 143 23.76 -37.09 -37.53
C GLY A 143 24.53 -37.20 -36.21
N GLN A 144 24.72 -36.11 -35.48
CA GLN A 144 25.26 -36.11 -34.12
C GLN A 144 24.16 -35.85 -33.11
N SER A 145 24.06 -36.70 -32.08
CA SER A 145 23.11 -36.53 -30.98
C SER A 145 23.64 -35.49 -29.99
N VAL A 146 22.95 -34.36 -29.86
CA VAL A 146 23.24 -33.34 -28.87
C VAL A 146 22.24 -33.49 -27.73
N THR A 147 22.71 -34.00 -26.59
CA THR A 147 21.91 -34.09 -25.36
C THR A 147 22.21 -32.88 -24.47
N ASN A 148 21.19 -32.08 -24.19
CA ASN A 148 21.26 -31.03 -23.20
C ASN A 148 21.11 -31.68 -21.81
N ARG A 149 22.18 -31.66 -21.02
CA ARG A 149 22.23 -32.26 -19.68
C ARG A 149 21.27 -31.51 -18.75
N SER A 150 20.63 -32.23 -17.82
CA SER A 150 19.76 -31.60 -16.82
C SER A 150 20.55 -30.58 -15.99
N ILE A 151 19.88 -29.56 -15.48
CA ILE A 151 20.53 -28.51 -14.66
C ILE A 151 21.29 -29.13 -13.47
N ASN A 152 20.75 -30.20 -12.89
CA ASN A 152 21.40 -30.95 -11.81
C ASN A 152 22.73 -31.61 -12.23
N GLU A 153 22.80 -32.15 -13.45
CA GLU A 153 24.02 -32.74 -14.00
C GLU A 153 25.08 -31.68 -14.34
N LEU A 154 24.65 -30.50 -14.81
CA LEU A 154 25.55 -29.38 -15.06
C LEU A 154 26.17 -28.86 -13.75
N ILE A 155 25.35 -28.67 -12.71
CA ILE A 155 25.81 -28.25 -11.39
C ILE A 155 26.77 -29.29 -10.78
N ALA A 156 26.45 -30.58 -10.91
CA ALA A 156 27.33 -31.66 -10.44
C ALA A 156 28.66 -31.69 -11.21
N GLY A 157 28.61 -31.46 -12.51
CA GLY A 157 29.78 -31.34 -13.38
C GLY A 157 30.70 -30.19 -12.96
N ASP A 158 30.14 -29.00 -12.75
CA ASP A 158 30.90 -27.82 -12.32
C ASP A 158 31.50 -27.99 -10.93
N ARG A 159 30.74 -28.57 -9.98
CA ARG A 159 31.27 -28.89 -8.65
C ARG A 159 32.43 -29.89 -8.72
N TYR A 160 32.34 -30.90 -9.57
CA TYR A 160 33.41 -31.88 -9.77
C TYR A 160 34.65 -31.24 -10.40
N GLN A 161 34.49 -30.39 -11.42
CA GLN A 161 35.61 -29.70 -12.05
C GLN A 161 36.28 -28.71 -11.09
N ASN A 162 35.50 -27.95 -10.32
CA ASN A 162 36.01 -27.05 -9.29
C ASN A 162 36.76 -27.82 -8.19
N ALA A 163 36.24 -28.97 -7.75
CA ALA A 163 36.92 -29.81 -6.76
C ALA A 163 38.24 -30.43 -7.30
N LYS A 164 38.29 -30.75 -8.60
CA LYS A 164 39.48 -31.29 -9.25
C LYS A 164 40.55 -30.23 -9.47
N GLN A 165 40.16 -29.01 -9.85
CA GLN A 165 41.06 -27.86 -9.94
C GLN A 165 41.56 -27.41 -8.56
N ALA A 166 40.73 -27.52 -7.51
CA ALA A 166 41.14 -27.27 -6.13
C ALA A 166 42.13 -28.33 -5.58
N LYS A 167 42.17 -29.54 -6.15
CA LYS A 167 43.20 -30.55 -5.89
C LYS A 167 44.42 -30.37 -6.81
N GLY A 168 44.99 -29.16 -6.79
CA GLY A 168 46.34 -28.95 -7.31
C GLY A 168 47.38 -29.86 -6.63
N PRO A 169 48.53 -30.11 -7.27
CA PRO A 169 49.53 -31.06 -6.77
C PRO A 169 50.26 -30.44 -5.58
N GLY A 170 49.81 -30.71 -4.35
CA GLY A 170 50.52 -30.19 -3.18
C GLY A 170 49.94 -30.63 -1.85
N PHE A 171 50.78 -31.29 -1.06
CA PHE A 171 50.64 -31.60 0.37
C PHE A 171 49.64 -32.70 0.76
N GLY A 172 50.00 -33.95 0.44
CA GLY A 172 49.61 -35.09 1.27
C GLY A 172 50.40 -35.08 2.58
N ILE A 173 49.75 -34.78 3.70
CA ILE A 173 50.36 -34.94 5.03
C ILE A 173 50.36 -36.44 5.34
N ALA A 174 51.51 -37.09 5.19
CA ALA A 174 51.70 -38.47 5.63
C ALA A 174 51.80 -38.49 7.17
N LEU A 175 50.70 -38.80 7.84
CA LEU A 175 50.70 -39.04 9.29
C LEU A 175 51.28 -40.44 9.57
N THR A 176 52.60 -40.52 9.70
CA THR A 176 53.26 -41.70 10.25
C THR A 176 52.94 -41.81 11.75
N ARG A 177 52.30 -42.92 12.17
CA ARG A 177 52.01 -43.20 13.59
C ARG A 177 53.31 -43.28 14.39
N LEU A 178 53.54 -42.31 15.27
CA LEU A 178 54.49 -42.43 16.38
C LEU A 178 53.94 -43.45 17.39
N ARG A 179 54.68 -44.55 17.61
CA ARG A 179 54.41 -45.49 18.71
C ARG A 179 54.95 -44.89 20.01
N PRO A 180 54.15 -44.82 21.09
CA PRO A 180 54.61 -44.24 22.35
C PRO A 180 55.34 -45.29 23.19
N GLY A 181 56.52 -44.91 23.72
CA GLY A 181 57.11 -45.50 24.93
C GLY A 181 58.34 -46.38 24.74
N SER A 182 59.49 -45.90 25.22
CA SER A 182 60.56 -46.69 25.86
C SER A 182 61.53 -45.70 26.50
N GLY A 183 61.65 -45.74 27.83
CA GLY A 183 62.41 -44.78 28.63
C GLY A 183 63.92 -44.88 28.48
N VAL A 184 64.59 -43.87 29.04
CA VAL A 184 66.02 -43.92 29.37
C VAL A 184 66.12 -43.41 30.80
N GLY A 185 66.54 -44.29 31.71
CA GLY A 185 66.96 -43.91 33.04
C GLY A 185 68.45 -43.64 33.06
N GLU A 186 68.87 -42.73 33.92
CA GLU A 186 70.09 -42.78 34.74
C GLU A 186 69.76 -42.16 36.11
#